data_AF-A0A6S6UDT5-F1
#
_entry.id   AF-A0A6S6UDT5-F1
#
_cell.length_a   1.000
_cell.length_b   1.000
_cell.length_c   1.000
_cell.angle_alpha   90.00
_cell.angle_beta   90.00
_cell.angle_gamma   90.00
#
_symmetry.space_group_name_H-M   'P 1'
#
loop_
_entity.id
_entity.type
_entity.pdbx_description
1 polymer ?
#
loop_
_entity_poly.entity_id
_entity_poly.type
_entity_poly.pdbx_seq_one_letter_code
_entity_poly.pdbx_strand_id
1 'polypeptide(L)'
;MNSYGFPNTDIYQEQGGEESFWPSFTDIMMVIVMTFLLIAVAVILNNWQLMNNLRVSMEAEQQASSEAQSALQVLQNKKRENETLEQRLARLEAFIAKQTAELESSREQYQTVQTELTQTNAQLQNQRQQVSDVTQRLNAVTSSMKTTTQQLTDQQTELDSVKQQLHTKESEFQASSVSIAKLSKEKMETAEQLAEHEKTIQRLREKEQDGHEQLASLQGEFDELDTKYQKLLRPARSEKNKQVVKVEFSQVSGRKTYRLQEPGKKAFKAFTKSQLKQRLNALKKQYKADLYVKIVFPKNSGLSQDDAWKFTSEMLNAYDYYYDDE
;
A
#
# COMPACT_ATOMS: atom_id res chain seq x y z
N MET A 1 111.82 -79.52 -30.89
CA MET A 1 111.85 -80.97 -31.15
C MET A 1 113.09 -81.29 -31.98
N ASN A 2 113.72 -82.44 -31.69
CA ASN A 2 114.59 -83.32 -32.49
C ASN A 2 114.60 -83.08 -34.04
N SER A 3 115.61 -83.42 -34.85
CA SER A 3 116.83 -84.25 -34.69
C SER A 3 117.73 -84.23 -35.96
N TYR A 4 119.05 -84.43 -35.82
CA TYR A 4 120.08 -85.06 -36.70
C TYR A 4 119.94 -85.22 -38.24
N GLY A 5 121.08 -85.16 -38.96
CA GLY A 5 121.32 -85.92 -40.22
C GLY A 5 122.54 -85.48 -41.07
N PHE A 6 123.53 -86.37 -41.31
CA PHE A 6 124.69 -86.18 -42.23
C PHE A 6 124.52 -87.05 -43.53
N PRO A 7 125.58 -87.50 -44.28
CA PRO A 7 126.08 -86.86 -45.51
C PRO A 7 126.18 -87.85 -46.71
N ASN A 8 126.88 -87.50 -47.82
CA ASN A 8 127.73 -88.45 -48.59
C ASN A 8 128.68 -87.78 -49.62
N THR A 9 129.69 -88.54 -50.06
CA THR A 9 130.79 -88.15 -50.99
C THR A 9 131.31 -89.37 -51.77
N ASP A 10 131.73 -89.21 -53.03
CA ASP A 10 132.44 -90.23 -53.87
C ASP A 10 133.55 -89.55 -54.75
N ILE A 11 134.88 -89.82 -54.63
CA ILE A 11 135.84 -90.72 -55.37
C ILE A 11 135.88 -90.64 -56.93
N TYR A 12 136.99 -90.78 -57.72
CA TYR A 12 138.34 -91.42 -57.58
C TYR A 12 139.53 -90.77 -58.38
N GLN A 13 140.77 -90.92 -57.85
CA GLN A 13 142.12 -91.31 -58.43
C GLN A 13 142.47 -91.25 -59.95
N GLU A 14 143.60 -90.64 -60.40
CA GLU A 14 145.00 -91.15 -60.70
C GLU A 14 145.29 -91.43 -62.22
N GLN A 15 146.51 -91.54 -62.81
CA GLN A 15 147.94 -91.52 -62.40
C GLN A 15 148.93 -91.23 -63.59
N GLY A 16 150.20 -90.85 -63.30
CA GLY A 16 151.43 -91.07 -64.13
C GLY A 16 151.72 -90.14 -65.35
N GLY A 17 152.96 -89.83 -65.76
CA GLY A 17 154.31 -90.10 -65.18
C GLY A 17 155.48 -89.75 -66.16
N GLU A 18 156.48 -88.99 -65.67
CA GLU A 18 157.92 -88.84 -66.09
C GLU A 18 158.32 -88.74 -67.61
N GLU A 19 158.83 -87.58 -68.08
CA GLU A 19 160.28 -87.20 -68.27
C GLU A 19 160.89 -87.57 -69.67
N SER A 20 161.77 -86.82 -70.35
CA SER A 20 162.41 -85.49 -70.13
C SER A 20 163.07 -84.96 -71.45
N PHE A 21 163.68 -83.74 -71.41
CA PHE A 21 164.62 -83.09 -72.38
C PHE A 21 164.11 -82.29 -73.63
N TRP A 22 164.00 -80.94 -73.46
CA TRP A 22 164.33 -79.75 -74.33
C TRP A 22 164.26 -79.77 -75.89
N PRO A 23 164.12 -78.61 -76.63
CA PRO A 23 163.68 -77.22 -76.33
C PRO A 23 162.74 -76.55 -77.39
N SER A 24 162.24 -75.31 -77.18
CA SER A 24 162.21 -74.19 -78.19
C SER A 24 161.40 -72.94 -77.74
N PHE A 25 161.59 -71.81 -78.43
CA PHE A 25 161.19 -70.45 -78.00
C PHE A 25 159.73 -70.02 -78.32
N THR A 26 158.93 -70.87 -78.96
CA THR A 26 157.62 -70.52 -79.52
C THR A 26 156.52 -70.36 -78.47
N ASP A 27 156.65 -71.04 -77.32
CA ASP A 27 155.62 -71.10 -76.27
C ASP A 27 155.36 -69.74 -75.59
N ILE A 28 156.42 -68.94 -75.37
CA ILE A 28 156.29 -67.64 -74.68
C ILE A 28 155.40 -66.67 -75.48
N MET A 29 155.44 -66.71 -76.81
CA MET A 29 154.58 -65.85 -77.63
C MET A 29 153.12 -66.29 -77.58
N MET A 30 152.85 -67.61 -77.57
CA MET A 30 151.48 -68.12 -77.40
C MET A 30 150.92 -67.76 -76.02
N VAL A 31 151.72 -67.85 -74.95
CA VAL A 31 151.32 -67.45 -73.60
C VAL A 31 151.04 -65.94 -73.50
N ILE A 32 151.84 -65.09 -74.14
CA ILE A 32 151.58 -63.64 -74.18
C ILE A 32 150.27 -63.34 -74.96
N VAL A 33 150.04 -64.01 -76.09
CA VAL A 33 148.79 -63.84 -76.86
C VAL A 33 147.57 -64.38 -76.09
N MET A 34 147.66 -65.56 -75.47
CA MET A 34 146.56 -66.12 -74.66
C MET A 34 146.25 -65.28 -73.43
N THR A 35 147.26 -64.73 -72.74
CA THR A 35 147.02 -63.82 -71.62
C THR A 35 146.38 -62.52 -72.08
N PHE A 36 146.80 -61.95 -73.22
CA PHE A 36 146.11 -60.79 -73.82
C PHE A 36 144.67 -61.12 -74.25
N LEU A 37 144.42 -62.31 -74.82
CA LEU A 37 143.07 -62.76 -75.20
C LEU A 37 142.18 -63.01 -73.97
N LEU A 38 142.72 -63.62 -72.91
CA LEU A 38 142.03 -63.81 -71.64
C LEU A 38 141.71 -62.48 -70.96
N ILE A 39 142.62 -61.50 -71.00
CA ILE A 39 142.38 -60.14 -70.50
C ILE A 39 141.33 -59.43 -71.36
N ALA A 40 141.39 -59.53 -72.69
CA ALA A 40 140.40 -58.95 -73.59
C ALA A 40 139.00 -59.57 -73.38
N VAL A 41 138.91 -60.89 -73.26
CA VAL A 41 137.68 -61.61 -72.94
C VAL A 41 137.18 -61.25 -71.54
N ALA A 42 138.06 -61.14 -70.53
CA ALA A 42 137.68 -60.71 -69.19
C ALA A 42 137.17 -59.25 -69.16
N VAL A 43 137.79 -58.34 -69.91
CA VAL A 43 137.33 -56.95 -70.07
C VAL A 43 135.99 -56.90 -70.83
N ILE A 44 135.80 -57.71 -71.87
CA ILE A 44 134.53 -57.82 -72.59
C ILE A 44 133.44 -58.40 -71.68
N LEU A 45 133.73 -59.44 -70.91
CA LEU A 45 132.80 -60.04 -69.94
C LEU A 45 132.45 -59.08 -68.80
N ASN A 46 133.43 -58.35 -68.26
CA ASN A 46 133.21 -57.34 -67.22
C ASN A 46 132.44 -56.13 -67.77
N ASN A 47 132.74 -55.68 -68.99
CA ASN A 47 131.97 -54.63 -69.67
C ASN A 47 130.53 -55.10 -69.99
N TRP A 48 130.35 -56.38 -70.37
CA TRP A 48 129.03 -56.97 -70.58
C TRP A 48 128.25 -57.10 -69.27
N GLN A 49 128.90 -57.49 -68.18
CA GLN A 49 128.32 -57.48 -66.82
C GLN A 49 127.99 -56.06 -66.36
N LEU A 50 128.85 -55.06 -66.59
CA LEU A 50 128.60 -53.66 -66.26
C LEU A 50 127.42 -53.10 -67.06
N MET A 51 127.38 -53.35 -68.37
CA MET A 51 126.25 -52.98 -69.24
C MET A 51 124.95 -53.70 -68.84
N ASN A 52 125.04 -54.97 -68.44
CA ASN A 52 123.88 -55.73 -67.96
C ASN A 52 123.38 -55.20 -66.60
N ASN A 53 124.28 -54.90 -65.67
CA ASN A 53 123.96 -54.29 -64.38
C ASN A 53 123.39 -52.88 -64.53
N LEU A 54 123.95 -52.07 -65.44
CA LEU A 54 123.43 -50.75 -65.78
C LEU A 54 122.04 -50.87 -66.42
N ARG A 55 121.85 -51.82 -67.34
CA ARG A 55 120.55 -52.09 -67.96
C ARG A 55 119.50 -52.52 -66.93
N VAL A 56 119.81 -53.48 -66.06
CA VAL A 56 118.92 -53.91 -64.97
C VAL A 56 118.63 -52.75 -64.01
N SER A 57 119.63 -51.90 -63.72
CA SER A 57 119.43 -50.70 -62.90
C SER A 57 118.52 -49.67 -63.57
N MET A 58 118.68 -49.41 -64.88
CA MET A 58 117.80 -48.50 -65.62
C MET A 58 116.39 -49.08 -65.80
N GLU A 59 116.25 -50.38 -66.05
CA GLU A 59 114.95 -51.06 -66.14
C GLU A 59 114.24 -51.01 -64.78
N ALA A 60 114.95 -51.22 -63.67
CA ALA A 60 114.42 -51.07 -62.31
C ALA A 60 114.08 -49.61 -61.95
N GLU A 61 114.90 -48.63 -62.35
CA GLU A 61 114.62 -47.20 -62.15
C GLU A 61 113.42 -46.74 -62.99
N GLN A 62 113.32 -47.18 -64.24
CA GLN A 62 112.19 -46.90 -65.12
C GLN A 62 110.91 -47.56 -64.61
N GLN A 63 110.99 -48.80 -64.09
CA GLN A 63 109.88 -49.46 -63.42
C GLN A 63 109.46 -48.70 -62.15
N ALA A 64 110.40 -48.36 -61.25
CA ALA A 64 110.13 -47.61 -60.04
C ALA A 64 109.55 -46.21 -60.32
N SER A 65 110.01 -45.55 -61.39
CA SER A 65 109.48 -44.27 -61.86
C SER A 65 108.06 -44.40 -62.42
N SER A 66 107.77 -45.46 -63.19
CA SER A 66 106.43 -45.79 -63.68
C SER A 66 105.47 -46.11 -62.53
N GLU A 67 105.91 -46.93 -61.57
CA GLU A 67 105.17 -47.26 -60.35
C GLU A 67 104.89 -46.00 -59.51
N ALA A 68 105.90 -45.14 -59.28
CA ALA A 68 105.75 -43.88 -58.58
C ALA A 68 104.80 -42.90 -59.30
N GLN A 69 104.84 -42.82 -60.63
CA GLN A 69 103.91 -42.02 -61.43
C GLN A 69 102.47 -42.55 -61.30
N SER A 70 102.28 -43.88 -61.37
CA SER A 70 100.95 -44.49 -61.20
C SER A 70 100.41 -44.30 -59.77
N ALA A 71 101.27 -44.42 -58.75
CA ALA A 71 100.92 -44.16 -57.36
C ALA A 71 100.55 -42.69 -57.13
N LEU A 72 101.28 -41.75 -57.73
CA LEU A 72 100.95 -40.33 -57.70
C LEU A 72 99.60 -40.05 -58.38
N GLN A 73 99.31 -40.69 -59.52
CA GLN A 73 98.04 -40.57 -60.21
C GLN A 73 96.87 -41.11 -59.37
N VAL A 74 97.06 -42.24 -58.68
CA VAL A 74 96.09 -42.80 -57.72
C VAL A 74 95.88 -41.84 -56.55
N LEU A 75 96.94 -41.25 -55.98
CA LEU A 75 96.83 -40.27 -54.91
C LEU A 75 96.11 -38.99 -55.36
N GLN A 76 96.38 -38.49 -56.56
CA GLN A 76 95.66 -37.35 -57.13
C GLN A 76 94.17 -37.65 -57.36
N ASN A 77 93.84 -38.85 -57.85
CA ASN A 77 92.46 -39.26 -58.05
C ASN A 77 91.72 -39.41 -56.71
N LYS A 78 92.33 -40.06 -55.71
CA LYS A 78 91.80 -40.14 -54.34
C LYS A 78 91.63 -38.76 -53.70
N LYS A 79 92.56 -37.83 -53.93
CA LYS A 79 92.45 -36.46 -53.43
C LYS A 79 91.25 -35.74 -54.05
N ARG A 80 91.09 -35.79 -55.37
CA ARG A 80 89.91 -35.22 -56.07
C ARG A 80 88.60 -35.86 -55.59
N GLU A 81 88.58 -37.19 -55.44
CA GLU A 81 87.43 -37.92 -54.90
C GLU A 81 87.08 -37.41 -53.50
N ASN A 82 88.07 -37.31 -52.61
CA ASN A 82 87.89 -36.79 -51.25
C ASN A 82 87.40 -35.33 -51.25
N GLU A 83 87.98 -34.44 -52.06
CA GLU A 83 87.50 -33.06 -52.23
C GLU A 83 86.02 -33.01 -52.69
N THR A 84 85.59 -33.92 -53.58
CA THR A 84 84.17 -34.01 -53.98
C THR A 84 83.27 -34.61 -52.89
N LEU A 85 83.78 -35.51 -52.05
CA LEU A 85 83.06 -36.06 -50.91
C LEU A 85 82.90 -35.01 -49.81
N GLU A 86 83.95 -34.27 -49.47
CA GLU A 86 83.91 -33.12 -48.56
C GLU A 86 82.89 -32.06 -49.03
N GLN A 87 82.88 -31.71 -50.33
CA GLN A 87 81.86 -30.81 -50.90
C GLN A 87 80.44 -31.39 -50.81
N ARG A 88 80.25 -32.70 -50.94
CA ARG A 88 78.93 -33.35 -50.77
C ARG A 88 78.50 -33.35 -49.31
N LEU A 89 79.41 -33.65 -48.38
CA LEU A 89 79.15 -33.60 -46.94
C LEU A 89 78.76 -32.18 -46.51
N ALA A 90 79.54 -31.16 -46.86
CA ALA A 90 79.21 -29.76 -46.55
C ALA A 90 77.83 -29.32 -47.11
N ARG A 91 77.45 -29.80 -48.30
CA ARG A 91 76.10 -29.55 -48.87
C ARG A 91 75.00 -30.28 -48.09
N LEU A 92 75.24 -31.51 -47.67
CA LEU A 92 74.29 -32.29 -46.86
C LEU A 92 74.13 -31.70 -45.46
N GLU A 93 75.23 -31.29 -44.83
CA GLU A 93 75.22 -30.58 -43.53
C GLU A 93 74.46 -29.26 -43.63
N ALA A 94 74.70 -28.44 -44.65
CA ALA A 94 73.95 -27.21 -44.89
C ALA A 94 72.46 -27.47 -45.16
N PHE A 95 72.12 -28.57 -45.86
CA PHE A 95 70.74 -28.98 -46.09
C PHE A 95 70.05 -29.44 -44.80
N ILE A 96 70.71 -30.26 -43.99
CA ILE A 96 70.22 -30.71 -42.68
C ILE A 96 70.03 -29.50 -41.76
N ALA A 97 71.01 -28.60 -41.67
CA ALA A 97 70.92 -27.38 -40.87
C ALA A 97 69.70 -26.52 -41.28
N LYS A 98 69.49 -26.34 -42.59
CA LYS A 98 68.30 -25.66 -43.11
C LYS A 98 67.01 -26.37 -42.71
N GLN A 99 66.91 -27.69 -42.89
CA GLN A 99 65.72 -28.45 -42.49
C GLN A 99 65.46 -28.39 -40.98
N THR A 100 66.50 -28.40 -40.13
CA THR A 100 66.34 -28.24 -38.68
C THR A 100 65.83 -26.86 -38.30
N ALA A 101 66.27 -25.80 -38.99
CA ALA A 101 65.77 -24.45 -38.77
C ALA A 101 64.30 -24.28 -39.22
N GLU A 102 63.93 -24.88 -40.37
CA GLU A 102 62.54 -24.91 -40.84
C GLU A 102 61.63 -25.70 -39.88
N LEU A 103 62.12 -26.82 -39.33
CA LEU A 103 61.39 -27.63 -38.36
C LEU A 103 61.17 -26.88 -37.03
N GLU A 104 62.20 -26.22 -36.49
CA GLU A 104 62.06 -25.50 -35.22
C GLU A 104 61.17 -24.26 -35.39
N SER A 105 61.27 -23.52 -36.49
CA SER A 105 60.35 -22.42 -36.85
C SER A 105 58.89 -22.90 -36.94
N SER A 106 58.65 -24.06 -37.54
CA SER A 106 57.32 -24.68 -37.60
C SER A 106 56.81 -25.09 -36.21
N ARG A 107 57.71 -25.56 -35.34
CA ARG A 107 57.40 -25.94 -33.95
C ARG A 107 57.05 -24.73 -33.08
N GLU A 108 57.79 -23.62 -33.21
CA GLU A 108 57.49 -22.35 -32.54
C GLU A 108 56.12 -21.80 -32.98
N GLN A 109 55.82 -21.84 -34.29
CA GLN A 109 54.51 -21.48 -34.82
C GLN A 109 53.39 -22.36 -34.24
N TYR A 110 53.60 -23.69 -34.19
CA TYR A 110 52.63 -24.61 -33.60
C TYR A 110 52.36 -24.32 -32.11
N GLN A 111 53.41 -24.07 -31.32
CA GLN A 111 53.28 -23.70 -29.89
C GLN A 111 52.55 -22.36 -29.71
N THR A 112 52.79 -21.40 -30.60
CA THR A 112 52.10 -20.10 -30.61
C THR A 112 50.60 -20.29 -30.87
N VAL A 113 50.23 -20.98 -31.96
CA VAL A 113 48.83 -21.29 -32.31
C VAL A 113 48.14 -22.12 -31.23
N GLN A 114 48.84 -23.07 -30.61
CA GLN A 114 48.30 -23.85 -29.49
C GLN A 114 47.99 -22.96 -28.28
N THR A 115 48.86 -22.00 -27.97
CA THR A 115 48.66 -21.04 -26.88
C THR A 115 47.49 -20.10 -27.15
N GLU A 116 47.39 -19.56 -28.37
CA GLU A 116 46.26 -18.73 -28.82
C GLU A 116 44.93 -19.50 -28.78
N LEU A 117 44.94 -20.78 -29.19
CA LEU A 117 43.76 -21.65 -29.13
C LEU A 117 43.32 -21.90 -27.67
N THR A 118 44.25 -22.13 -26.74
CA THR A 118 43.93 -22.26 -25.32
C THR A 118 43.35 -20.96 -24.75
N GLN A 119 43.93 -19.81 -25.07
CA GLN A 119 43.42 -18.51 -24.65
C GLN A 119 42.02 -18.21 -25.21
N THR A 120 41.81 -18.48 -26.50
CA THR A 120 40.53 -18.29 -27.19
C THR A 120 39.44 -19.18 -26.60
N ASN A 121 39.75 -20.45 -26.30
CA ASN A 121 38.81 -21.35 -25.63
C ASN A 121 38.44 -20.88 -24.21
N ALA A 122 39.40 -20.38 -23.44
CA ALA A 122 39.12 -19.79 -22.13
C ALA A 122 38.24 -18.53 -22.22
N GLN A 123 38.49 -17.66 -23.20
CA GLN A 123 37.63 -16.50 -23.49
C GLN A 123 36.21 -16.92 -23.88
N LEU A 124 36.07 -17.92 -24.76
CA LEU A 124 34.76 -18.45 -25.18
C LEU A 124 33.99 -19.07 -24.00
N GLN A 125 34.68 -19.78 -23.10
CA GLN A 125 34.08 -20.31 -21.88
C GLN A 125 33.58 -19.19 -20.96
N ASN A 126 34.39 -18.15 -20.76
CA ASN A 126 34.00 -16.97 -19.96
C ASN A 126 32.79 -16.24 -20.58
N GLN A 127 32.77 -16.05 -21.90
CA GLN A 127 31.63 -15.45 -22.60
C GLN A 127 30.37 -16.30 -22.49
N ARG A 128 30.48 -17.64 -22.59
CA ARG A 128 29.34 -18.55 -22.38
C ARG A 128 28.78 -18.43 -20.96
N GLN A 129 29.64 -18.31 -19.94
CA GLN A 129 29.18 -18.08 -18.57
C GLN A 129 28.48 -16.72 -18.43
N GLN A 130 29.05 -15.65 -18.98
CA GLN A 130 28.43 -14.31 -18.96
C GLN A 130 27.06 -14.31 -19.66
N VAL A 131 26.91 -14.98 -20.80
CA VAL A 131 25.61 -15.12 -21.48
C VAL A 131 24.62 -15.89 -20.61
N SER A 132 25.04 -17.00 -19.98
CA SER A 132 24.19 -17.75 -19.03
C SER A 132 23.70 -16.87 -17.87
N ASP A 133 24.61 -16.14 -17.22
CA ASP A 133 24.31 -15.24 -16.10
C ASP A 133 23.35 -14.11 -16.52
N VAL A 134 23.56 -13.52 -17.70
CA VAL A 134 22.68 -12.48 -18.27
C VAL A 134 21.30 -13.07 -18.60
N THR A 135 21.21 -14.27 -19.15
CA THR A 135 19.93 -14.97 -19.40
C THR A 135 19.17 -15.24 -18.10
N GLN A 136 19.86 -15.69 -17.05
CA GLN A 136 19.23 -15.90 -15.72
C GLN A 136 18.70 -14.57 -15.13
N ARG A 137 19.49 -13.50 -15.21
CA ARG A 137 19.07 -12.15 -14.77
C ARG A 137 17.87 -11.64 -15.57
N LEU A 138 17.87 -11.83 -16.89
CA LEU A 138 16.75 -11.43 -17.76
C LEU A 138 15.46 -12.18 -17.38
N ASN A 139 15.55 -13.49 -17.15
CA ASN A 139 14.41 -14.31 -16.73
C ASN A 139 13.86 -13.87 -15.35
N ALA A 140 14.74 -13.55 -14.40
CA ALA A 140 14.36 -13.02 -13.09
C ALA A 140 13.66 -11.64 -13.19
N VAL A 141 14.20 -10.72 -14.00
CA VAL A 141 13.58 -9.41 -14.26
C VAL A 141 12.23 -9.56 -14.96
N THR A 142 12.12 -10.45 -15.95
CA THR A 142 10.85 -10.74 -16.65
C THR A 142 9.79 -11.30 -15.69
N SER A 143 10.20 -12.17 -14.77
CA SER A 143 9.31 -12.73 -13.75
C SER A 143 8.85 -11.65 -12.76
N SER A 144 9.77 -10.80 -12.28
CA SER A 144 9.44 -9.66 -11.43
C SER A 144 8.50 -8.68 -12.11
N MET A 145 8.74 -8.35 -13.39
CA MET A 145 7.88 -7.46 -14.17
C MET A 145 6.47 -8.04 -14.30
N LYS A 146 6.33 -9.34 -14.57
CA LYS A 146 5.03 -10.01 -14.61
C LYS A 146 4.29 -9.91 -13.28
N THR A 147 4.98 -10.10 -12.15
CA THR A 147 4.39 -9.95 -10.81
C THR A 147 3.95 -8.51 -10.55
N THR A 148 4.79 -7.50 -10.87
CA THR A 148 4.43 -6.08 -10.70
C THR A 148 3.25 -5.67 -11.59
N THR A 149 3.17 -6.16 -12.83
CA THR A 149 2.01 -5.93 -13.72
C THR A 149 0.73 -6.54 -13.17
N GLN A 150 0.80 -7.73 -12.55
CA GLN A 150 -0.35 -8.33 -11.88
C GLN A 150 -0.78 -7.48 -10.68
N GLN A 151 0.15 -7.11 -9.80
CA GLN A 151 -0.13 -6.24 -8.64
C GLN A 151 -0.76 -4.91 -9.04
N LEU A 152 -0.31 -4.29 -10.13
CA LEU A 152 -0.87 -3.05 -10.66
C LEU A 152 -2.29 -3.25 -11.21
N THR A 153 -2.57 -4.41 -11.83
CA THR A 153 -3.92 -4.80 -12.27
C THR A 153 -4.84 -4.98 -11.07
N ASP A 154 -4.38 -5.70 -10.03
CA ASP A 154 -5.15 -5.96 -8.82
C ASP A 154 -5.48 -4.63 -8.09
N GLN A 155 -4.48 -3.75 -7.91
CA GLN A 155 -4.66 -2.40 -7.35
C GLN A 155 -5.62 -1.53 -8.16
N GLN A 156 -5.62 -1.64 -9.50
CA GLN A 156 -6.58 -0.92 -10.34
C GLN A 156 -8.01 -1.41 -10.10
N THR A 157 -8.22 -2.74 -9.95
CA THR A 157 -9.56 -3.28 -9.62
C THR A 157 -10.03 -2.89 -8.22
N GLU A 158 -9.13 -2.83 -7.24
CA GLU A 158 -9.44 -2.35 -5.88
C GLU A 158 -9.82 -0.85 -5.90
N LEU A 159 -9.04 -0.03 -6.61
CA LEU A 159 -9.32 1.40 -6.79
C LEU A 159 -10.69 1.65 -7.42
N ASP A 160 -11.06 0.89 -8.45
CA ASP A 160 -12.36 1.05 -9.11
C ASP A 160 -13.52 0.53 -8.24
N SER A 161 -13.30 -0.50 -7.40
CA SER A 161 -14.26 -0.91 -6.37
C SER A 161 -14.47 0.19 -5.32
N VAL A 162 -13.39 0.80 -4.82
CA VAL A 162 -13.45 1.90 -3.84
C VAL A 162 -14.16 3.13 -4.43
N LYS A 163 -13.93 3.47 -5.71
CA LYS A 163 -14.69 4.54 -6.39
C LYS A 163 -16.18 4.24 -6.47
N GLN A 164 -16.57 3.00 -6.77
CA GLN A 164 -17.99 2.61 -6.79
C GLN A 164 -18.62 2.73 -5.40
N GLN A 165 -17.94 2.23 -4.35
CA GLN A 165 -18.41 2.37 -2.96
C GLN A 165 -18.55 3.84 -2.55
N LEU A 166 -17.60 4.70 -2.95
CA LEU A 166 -17.67 6.14 -2.68
C LEU A 166 -18.88 6.79 -3.37
N HIS A 167 -19.15 6.46 -4.64
CA HIS A 167 -20.35 6.93 -5.34
C HIS A 167 -21.66 6.45 -4.67
N THR A 168 -21.71 5.20 -4.20
CA THR A 168 -22.86 4.70 -3.43
C THR A 168 -23.03 5.49 -2.13
N LYS A 169 -21.95 5.74 -1.38
CA LYS A 169 -21.99 6.50 -0.12
C LYS A 169 -22.36 7.97 -0.31
N GLU A 170 -21.92 8.60 -1.39
CA GLU A 170 -22.35 9.95 -1.77
C GLU A 170 -23.87 9.99 -2.07
N SER A 171 -24.39 9.01 -2.80
CA SER A 171 -25.83 8.89 -3.07
C SER A 171 -26.66 8.64 -1.80
N GLU A 172 -26.20 7.75 -0.91
CA GLU A 172 -26.80 7.54 0.42
C GLU A 172 -26.80 8.83 1.26
N PHE A 173 -25.70 9.59 1.25
CA PHE A 173 -25.58 10.86 1.97
C PHE A 173 -26.54 11.92 1.44
N GLN A 174 -26.64 12.07 0.11
CA GLN A 174 -27.58 12.99 -0.52
C GLN A 174 -29.04 12.62 -0.20
N ALA A 175 -29.40 11.33 -0.27
CA ALA A 175 -30.73 10.85 0.11
C ALA A 175 -31.04 11.12 1.60
N SER A 176 -30.06 10.90 2.50
CA SER A 176 -30.18 11.21 3.92
C SER A 176 -30.38 12.70 4.18
N SER A 177 -29.62 13.56 3.48
CA SER A 177 -29.73 15.03 3.56
C SER A 177 -31.14 15.51 3.14
N VAL A 178 -31.68 14.98 2.04
CA VAL A 178 -33.07 15.28 1.60
C VAL A 178 -34.09 14.80 2.64
N SER A 179 -33.90 13.63 3.24
CA SER A 179 -34.77 13.10 4.30
C SER A 179 -34.77 13.99 5.55
N ILE A 180 -33.58 14.45 5.99
CA ILE A 180 -33.41 15.40 7.11
C ILE A 180 -34.11 16.72 6.82
N ALA A 181 -33.95 17.27 5.60
CA ALA A 181 -34.65 18.50 5.19
C ALA A 181 -36.18 18.33 5.22
N LYS A 182 -36.70 17.19 4.77
CA LYS A 182 -38.14 16.86 4.84
C LYS A 182 -38.64 16.78 6.28
N LEU A 183 -37.95 16.02 7.14
CA LEU A 183 -38.30 15.88 8.57
C LEU A 183 -38.23 17.22 9.31
N SER A 184 -37.25 18.07 8.98
CA SER A 184 -37.15 19.42 9.53
C SER A 184 -38.34 20.30 9.14
N LYS A 185 -38.85 20.15 7.91
CA LYS A 185 -40.04 20.86 7.45
C LYS A 185 -41.32 20.35 8.15
N GLU A 186 -41.51 19.03 8.21
CA GLU A 186 -42.65 18.41 8.91
C GLU A 186 -42.67 18.78 10.41
N LYS A 187 -41.49 18.87 11.05
CA LYS A 187 -41.35 19.37 12.43
C LYS A 187 -41.77 20.83 12.59
N MET A 188 -41.52 21.67 11.59
CA MET A 188 -41.93 23.08 11.62
C MET A 188 -43.44 23.23 11.44
N GLU A 189 -44.02 22.54 10.46
CA GLU A 189 -45.47 22.52 10.20
C GLU A 189 -46.26 21.99 11.41
N THR A 190 -45.76 20.93 12.07
CA THR A 190 -46.38 20.40 13.30
C THR A 190 -46.24 21.35 14.51
N ALA A 191 -45.15 22.12 14.62
CA ALA A 191 -45.00 23.14 15.65
C ALA A 191 -45.96 24.34 15.43
N GLU A 192 -46.18 24.75 14.17
CA GLU A 192 -47.17 25.78 13.81
C GLU A 192 -48.60 25.33 14.13
N GLN A 193 -48.95 24.08 13.80
CA GLN A 193 -50.24 23.48 14.14
C GLN A 193 -50.46 23.43 15.66
N LEU A 194 -49.44 23.03 16.43
CA LEU A 194 -49.50 22.99 17.89
C LEU A 194 -49.79 24.39 18.47
N ALA A 195 -49.09 25.42 18.00
CA ALA A 195 -49.30 26.80 18.44
C ALA A 195 -50.71 27.34 18.10
N GLU A 196 -51.31 26.94 16.98
CA GLU A 196 -52.69 27.33 16.66
C GLU A 196 -53.72 26.52 17.47
N HIS A 197 -53.45 25.26 17.79
CA HIS A 197 -54.26 24.49 18.74
C HIS A 197 -54.22 25.10 20.15
N GLU A 198 -53.06 25.55 20.64
CA GLU A 198 -52.92 26.24 21.93
C GLU A 198 -53.77 27.53 21.98
N LYS A 199 -53.68 28.39 20.95
CA LYS A 199 -54.55 29.58 20.83
C LYS A 199 -56.03 29.24 20.74
N THR A 200 -56.37 28.11 20.12
CA THR A 200 -57.77 27.64 20.03
C THR A 200 -58.28 27.17 21.38
N ILE A 201 -57.47 26.43 22.14
CA ILE A 201 -57.77 26.03 23.51
C ILE A 201 -57.92 27.25 24.42
N GLN A 202 -57.06 28.27 24.28
CA GLN A 202 -57.20 29.52 25.03
C GLN A 202 -58.54 30.22 24.73
N ARG A 203 -58.85 30.46 23.44
CA ARG A 203 -60.15 31.07 23.04
C ARG A 203 -61.36 30.28 23.50
N LEU A 204 -61.27 28.95 23.54
CA LEU A 204 -62.35 28.10 24.05
C LEU A 204 -62.53 28.24 25.56
N ARG A 205 -61.44 28.33 26.34
CA ARG A 205 -61.50 28.58 27.80
C ARG A 205 -62.04 29.96 28.14
N GLU A 206 -61.63 30.99 27.40
CA GLU A 206 -62.19 32.35 27.53
C GLU A 206 -63.71 32.32 27.31
N LYS A 207 -64.17 31.64 26.25
CA LYS A 207 -65.59 31.50 25.91
C LYS A 207 -66.38 30.62 26.89
N GLU A 208 -65.73 29.62 27.49
CA GLU A 208 -66.29 28.80 28.58
C GLU A 208 -66.49 29.64 29.84
N GLN A 209 -65.52 30.49 30.19
CA GLN A 209 -65.63 31.45 31.29
C GLN A 209 -66.75 32.48 31.05
N ASP A 210 -66.79 33.12 29.87
CA ASP A 210 -67.87 34.03 29.48
C ASP A 210 -69.25 33.36 29.62
N GLY A 211 -69.36 32.10 29.21
CA GLY A 211 -70.58 31.30 29.34
C GLY A 211 -70.97 31.02 30.79
N HIS A 212 -70.00 30.72 31.66
CA HIS A 212 -70.24 30.58 33.10
C HIS A 212 -70.69 31.88 33.76
N GLU A 213 -70.09 33.02 33.40
CA GLU A 213 -70.48 34.34 33.91
C GLU A 213 -71.91 34.71 33.46
N GLN A 214 -72.27 34.45 32.21
CA GLN A 214 -73.63 34.64 31.70
C GLN A 214 -74.64 33.74 32.43
N LEU A 215 -74.33 32.45 32.62
CA LEU A 215 -75.21 31.53 33.35
C LEU A 215 -75.42 31.97 34.81
N ALA A 216 -74.38 32.47 35.48
CA ALA A 216 -74.48 33.02 36.83
C ALA A 216 -75.35 34.30 36.88
N SER A 217 -75.24 35.18 35.88
CA SER A 217 -76.12 36.37 35.76
C SER A 217 -77.58 35.96 35.57
N LEU A 218 -77.86 35.04 34.62
CA LEU A 218 -79.22 34.56 34.36
C LEU A 218 -79.83 33.86 35.59
N GLN A 219 -79.04 33.13 36.37
CA GLN A 219 -79.49 32.55 37.65
C GLN A 219 -79.88 33.64 38.64
N GLY A 220 -79.03 34.65 38.85
CA GLY A 220 -79.34 35.79 39.74
C GLY A 220 -80.57 36.59 39.29
N GLU A 221 -80.72 36.83 37.99
CA GLU A 221 -81.91 37.47 37.41
C GLU A 221 -83.18 36.63 37.61
N PHE A 222 -83.08 35.30 37.49
CA PHE A 222 -84.19 34.38 37.74
C PHE A 222 -84.60 34.35 39.22
N ASP A 223 -83.64 34.31 40.15
CA ASP A 223 -83.88 34.37 41.60
C ASP A 223 -84.53 35.70 42.01
N GLU A 224 -84.12 36.83 41.41
CA GLU A 224 -84.76 38.12 41.63
C GLU A 224 -86.19 38.16 41.05
N LEU A 225 -86.41 37.54 39.89
CA LEU A 225 -87.71 37.44 39.25
C LEU A 225 -88.68 36.56 40.05
N ASP A 226 -88.23 35.40 40.56
CA ASP A 226 -89.05 34.57 41.48
C ASP A 226 -89.38 35.37 42.74
N THR A 227 -88.40 36.03 43.37
CA THR A 227 -88.65 36.90 44.54
C THR A 227 -89.71 37.97 44.25
N LYS A 228 -89.69 38.61 43.07
CA LYS A 228 -90.72 39.57 42.64
C LYS A 228 -92.09 38.89 42.42
N TYR A 229 -92.10 37.70 41.83
CA TYR A 229 -93.31 36.92 41.56
C TYR A 229 -94.00 36.44 42.85
N GLN A 230 -93.24 35.91 43.82
CA GLN A 230 -93.76 35.50 45.12
C GLN A 230 -94.43 36.66 45.88
N LYS A 231 -93.92 37.90 45.72
CA LYS A 231 -94.56 39.10 46.30
C LYS A 231 -95.93 39.39 45.69
N LEU A 232 -96.16 39.08 44.41
CA LEU A 232 -97.45 39.24 43.74
C LEU A 232 -98.46 38.13 44.10
N LEU A 233 -97.99 36.95 44.49
CA LEU A 233 -98.83 35.84 44.95
C LEU A 233 -99.30 35.97 46.40
N ARG A 234 -98.83 36.97 47.17
CA ARG A 234 -99.30 37.21 48.54
C ARG A 234 -100.82 37.47 48.54
N PRO A 235 -101.61 36.77 49.39
CA PRO A 235 -103.07 36.87 49.38
C PRO A 235 -103.54 38.28 49.76
N ALA A 236 -104.66 38.76 49.20
CA ALA A 236 -105.13 40.12 49.47
C ALA A 236 -105.31 40.43 50.99
N ARG A 237 -104.72 41.55 51.43
CA ARG A 237 -104.79 42.04 52.83
C ARG A 237 -106.24 42.13 53.32
N SER A 238 -106.56 41.44 54.41
CA SER A 238 -107.93 41.25 54.89
C SER A 238 -108.02 41.35 56.42
N GLU A 239 -109.10 41.97 56.91
CA GLU A 239 -109.38 42.07 58.35
C GLU A 239 -110.11 40.83 58.93
N LYS A 240 -110.45 39.86 58.07
CA LYS A 240 -111.19 38.65 58.48
C LYS A 240 -110.32 37.77 59.39
N ASN A 241 -110.86 37.41 60.56
CA ASN A 241 -110.19 36.62 61.60
C ASN A 241 -108.94 37.27 62.22
N LYS A 242 -108.72 38.58 62.02
CA LYS A 242 -107.57 39.33 62.56
C LYS A 242 -107.97 40.23 63.73
N GLN A 243 -107.01 40.56 64.57
CA GLN A 243 -107.18 41.46 65.72
C GLN A 243 -107.09 42.91 65.25
N VAL A 244 -108.25 43.48 64.90
CA VAL A 244 -108.32 44.84 64.34
C VAL A 244 -108.10 45.89 65.42
N VAL A 245 -106.94 46.56 65.38
CA VAL A 245 -106.66 47.79 66.10
C VAL A 245 -106.91 48.98 65.17
N LYS A 246 -107.64 50.02 65.61
CA LYS A 246 -107.82 51.23 64.79
C LYS A 246 -106.93 52.35 65.28
N VAL A 247 -106.14 52.93 64.37
CA VAL A 247 -105.27 54.08 64.63
C VAL A 247 -105.87 55.29 63.94
N GLU A 248 -106.38 56.24 64.70
CA GLU A 248 -106.83 57.51 64.16
C GLU A 248 -105.71 58.56 64.28
N PHE A 249 -105.44 59.27 63.18
CA PHE A 249 -104.47 60.35 63.14
C PHE A 249 -105.11 61.61 62.54
N SER A 250 -104.92 62.73 63.22
CA SER A 250 -105.36 64.05 62.75
C SER A 250 -104.49 65.17 63.32
N GLN A 251 -104.59 66.35 62.73
CA GLN A 251 -103.88 67.57 63.10
C GLN A 251 -104.89 68.71 63.22
N VAL A 252 -105.13 69.15 64.45
CA VAL A 252 -106.10 70.22 64.76
C VAL A 252 -105.33 71.43 65.28
N SER A 253 -105.55 72.60 64.66
CA SER A 253 -104.86 73.86 64.99
C SER A 253 -103.33 73.71 65.11
N GLY A 254 -102.72 73.01 64.14
CA GLY A 254 -101.28 72.75 64.07
C GLY A 254 -100.75 71.66 65.02
N ARG A 255 -101.58 71.10 65.92
CA ARG A 255 -101.16 70.04 66.85
C ARG A 255 -101.55 68.66 66.34
N LYS A 256 -100.56 67.78 66.18
CA LYS A 256 -100.74 66.37 65.80
C LYS A 256 -101.33 65.57 66.97
N THR A 257 -102.43 64.86 66.70
CA THR A 257 -103.20 64.08 67.67
C THR A 257 -103.33 62.64 67.20
N TYR A 258 -103.06 61.69 68.09
CA TYR A 258 -103.14 60.26 67.82
C TYR A 258 -104.17 59.62 68.74
N ARG A 259 -105.04 58.78 68.20
CA ARG A 259 -105.99 58.01 69.00
C ARG A 259 -105.94 56.53 68.61
N LEU A 260 -106.06 55.64 69.59
CA LEU A 260 -106.05 54.19 69.39
C LEU A 260 -107.35 53.58 69.92
N GLN A 261 -107.97 52.74 69.11
CA GLN A 261 -109.03 51.82 69.51
C GLN A 261 -108.44 50.40 69.52
N GLU A 262 -108.25 49.84 70.71
CA GLU A 262 -107.71 48.48 70.88
C GLU A 262 -108.70 47.39 70.43
N PRO A 263 -108.22 46.20 70.03
CA PRO A 263 -109.09 45.08 69.65
C PRO A 263 -110.20 44.81 70.68
N GLY A 264 -111.43 44.67 70.18
CA GLY A 264 -112.63 44.43 71.01
C GLY A 264 -113.10 45.62 71.87
N LYS A 265 -112.38 46.76 71.92
CA LYS A 265 -112.84 47.96 72.63
C LYS A 265 -113.63 48.88 71.68
N LYS A 266 -114.67 49.57 72.17
CA LYS A 266 -115.49 50.48 71.35
C LYS A 266 -115.01 51.94 71.33
N ALA A 267 -114.21 52.36 72.32
CA ALA A 267 -113.78 53.74 72.49
C ALA A 267 -112.33 53.96 72.00
N PHE A 268 -112.10 55.09 71.33
CA PHE A 268 -110.77 55.61 71.05
C PHE A 268 -110.18 56.29 72.29
N LYS A 269 -108.91 56.01 72.61
CA LYS A 269 -108.13 56.72 73.63
C LYS A 269 -107.04 57.55 72.97
N ALA A 270 -106.80 58.76 73.46
CA ALA A 270 -105.74 59.63 72.94
C ALA A 270 -104.36 59.25 73.50
N PHE A 271 -103.33 59.34 72.67
CA PHE A 271 -101.94 59.04 73.00
C PHE A 271 -100.98 60.04 72.37
N THR A 272 -99.79 60.21 72.94
CA THR A 272 -98.65 60.82 72.22
C THR A 272 -98.09 59.87 71.16
N LYS A 273 -97.32 60.36 70.17
CA LYS A 273 -96.70 59.49 69.14
C LYS A 273 -95.85 58.36 69.76
N SER A 274 -95.11 58.66 70.83
CA SER A 274 -94.29 57.66 71.54
C SER A 274 -95.15 56.60 72.23
N GLN A 275 -96.17 57.01 73.00
CA GLN A 275 -97.09 56.06 73.66
C GLN A 275 -97.89 55.22 72.65
N LEU A 276 -98.29 55.81 71.51
CA LEU A 276 -98.91 55.07 70.42
C LEU A 276 -97.98 53.96 69.91
N LYS A 277 -96.72 54.29 69.58
CA LYS A 277 -95.73 53.30 69.14
C LYS A 277 -95.45 52.24 70.21
N GLN A 278 -95.36 52.61 71.49
CA GLN A 278 -95.19 51.65 72.58
C GLN A 278 -96.39 50.70 72.69
N ARG A 279 -97.62 51.22 72.55
CA ARG A 279 -98.84 50.40 72.62
C ARG A 279 -98.99 49.50 71.39
N LEU A 280 -98.70 50.01 70.19
CA LEU A 280 -98.67 49.20 68.96
C LEU A 280 -97.58 48.13 69.00
N ASN A 281 -96.39 48.42 69.53
CA ASN A 281 -95.35 47.41 69.78
C ASN A 281 -95.82 46.32 70.76
N ALA A 282 -96.50 46.69 71.85
CA ALA A 282 -97.04 45.70 72.79
C ALA A 282 -98.11 44.82 72.14
N LEU A 283 -99.01 45.42 71.34
CA LEU A 283 -100.01 44.70 70.55
C LEU A 283 -99.36 43.80 69.48
N LYS A 284 -98.30 44.24 68.80
CA LYS A 284 -97.56 43.44 67.81
C LYS A 284 -96.90 42.23 68.47
N LYS A 285 -96.27 42.42 69.63
CA LYS A 285 -95.70 41.30 70.41
C LYS A 285 -96.77 40.33 70.90
N GLN A 286 -97.95 40.82 71.24
CA GLN A 286 -99.07 40.02 71.75
C GLN A 286 -99.78 39.22 70.65
N TYR A 287 -100.01 39.82 69.48
CA TYR A 287 -100.85 39.26 68.41
C TYR A 287 -100.08 38.86 67.15
N LYS A 288 -98.81 39.28 67.00
CA LYS A 288 -97.90 38.90 65.90
C LYS A 288 -98.57 38.99 64.52
N ALA A 289 -98.50 37.92 63.74
CA ALA A 289 -99.12 37.76 62.42
C ALA A 289 -100.67 37.81 62.41
N ASP A 290 -101.33 38.09 63.54
CA ASP A 290 -102.77 38.36 63.62
C ASP A 290 -103.14 39.83 63.90
N LEU A 291 -102.17 40.75 64.08
CA LEU A 291 -102.48 42.17 64.30
C LEU A 291 -102.84 42.88 62.98
N TYR A 292 -104.09 43.34 62.85
CA TYR A 292 -104.52 44.19 61.74
C TYR A 292 -104.60 45.65 62.18
N VAL A 293 -103.79 46.51 61.59
CA VAL A 293 -103.76 47.95 61.84
C VAL A 293 -104.65 48.67 60.83
N LYS A 294 -105.81 49.15 61.31
CA LYS A 294 -106.76 49.93 60.51
C LYS A 294 -106.53 51.42 60.74
N ILE A 295 -105.90 52.08 59.79
CA ILE A 295 -105.62 53.51 59.88
C ILE A 295 -106.86 54.29 59.44
N VAL A 296 -107.25 55.29 60.23
CA VAL A 296 -108.47 56.06 60.05
C VAL A 296 -108.12 57.54 60.03
N PHE A 297 -108.47 58.22 58.93
CA PHE A 297 -108.38 59.67 58.83
C PHE A 297 -109.80 60.24 58.93
N PRO A 298 -110.13 61.04 59.96
CA PRO A 298 -111.45 61.67 60.06
C PRO A 298 -111.61 62.70 58.94
N LYS A 299 -112.85 63.01 58.53
CA LYS A 299 -113.13 63.88 57.37
C LYS A 299 -112.43 65.25 57.42
N ASN A 300 -112.26 65.80 58.61
CA ASN A 300 -111.54 67.05 58.87
C ASN A 300 -110.20 66.78 59.56
N SER A 301 -109.40 65.83 59.05
CA SER A 301 -108.14 65.42 59.69
C SER A 301 -107.07 66.50 59.70
N GLY A 302 -107.13 67.51 58.82
CA GLY A 302 -106.10 68.56 58.73
C GLY A 302 -104.72 68.06 58.31
N LEU A 303 -104.62 66.86 57.74
CA LEU A 303 -103.38 66.24 57.27
C LEU A 303 -103.15 66.48 55.78
N SER A 304 -101.89 66.60 55.38
CA SER A 304 -101.48 66.50 53.97
C SER A 304 -101.55 65.05 53.48
N GLN A 305 -101.59 64.83 52.16
CA GLN A 305 -101.50 63.48 51.58
C GLN A 305 -100.18 62.80 51.96
N ASP A 306 -99.07 63.55 51.92
CA ASP A 306 -97.74 63.10 52.35
C ASP A 306 -97.71 62.67 53.82
N ASP A 307 -98.25 63.47 54.75
CA ASP A 307 -98.31 63.12 56.18
C ASP A 307 -99.16 61.85 56.40
N ALA A 308 -100.29 61.74 55.69
CA ALA A 308 -101.18 60.59 55.78
C ALA A 308 -100.53 59.32 55.20
N TRP A 309 -99.85 59.42 54.06
CA TRP A 309 -99.16 58.29 53.41
C TRP A 309 -97.92 57.85 54.19
N LYS A 310 -97.06 58.79 54.61
CA LYS A 310 -95.88 58.51 55.45
C LYS A 310 -96.29 57.87 56.78
N PHE A 311 -97.34 58.38 57.43
CA PHE A 311 -97.89 57.74 58.63
C PHE A 311 -98.49 56.37 58.33
N THR A 312 -99.14 56.19 57.18
CA THR A 312 -99.70 54.89 56.77
C THR A 312 -98.61 53.84 56.60
N SER A 313 -97.58 54.13 55.81
CA SER A 313 -96.42 53.22 55.64
C SER A 313 -95.67 53.01 56.96
N GLU A 314 -95.39 54.07 57.75
CA GLU A 314 -94.71 53.95 59.05
C GLU A 314 -95.47 53.03 60.03
N MET A 315 -96.81 53.07 60.04
CA MET A 315 -97.63 52.25 60.95
C MET A 315 -97.93 50.86 60.39
N LEU A 316 -98.09 50.69 59.07
CA LEU A 316 -98.36 49.37 58.47
C LEU A 316 -97.10 48.50 58.44
N ASN A 317 -95.99 48.97 57.85
CA ASN A 317 -94.75 48.18 57.75
C ASN A 317 -94.19 47.83 59.15
N ALA A 318 -94.34 48.72 60.14
CA ALA A 318 -93.85 48.45 61.48
C ALA A 318 -94.73 47.50 62.32
N TYR A 319 -96.06 47.46 62.10
CA TYR A 319 -97.01 46.85 63.04
C TYR A 319 -98.13 45.98 62.45
N ASP A 320 -98.37 46.00 61.15
CA ASP A 320 -99.45 45.24 60.52
C ASP A 320 -98.97 43.86 60.04
N TYR A 321 -99.79 42.83 60.27
CA TYR A 321 -99.46 41.45 59.91
C TYR A 321 -99.11 41.24 58.43
N TYR A 322 -99.60 42.09 57.53
CA TYR A 322 -99.42 41.93 56.09
C TYR A 322 -98.01 42.30 55.61
N TYR A 323 -97.26 43.02 56.44
CA TYR A 323 -95.93 43.55 56.14
C TYR A 323 -94.88 43.03 57.13
N ASP A 324 -95.15 41.94 57.85
CA ASP A 324 -94.22 41.36 58.84
C ASP A 324 -93.08 40.53 58.18
N ASP A 325 -93.16 40.32 56.86
CA ASP A 325 -92.19 39.63 55.99
C ASP A 325 -91.51 40.61 54.99
N GLU A 326 -91.00 41.74 55.49
CA GLU A 326 -90.06 42.67 54.82
C GLU A 326 -88.74 42.77 55.61
#